data_AF-A0A8T4YWU1-F1
#
_entry.id   AF-A0A8T4YWU1-F1
#
_cell.length_a   1.000
_cell.length_b   1.000
_cell.length_c   1.000
_cell.angle_alpha   90.00
_cell.angle_beta   90.00
_cell.angle_gamma   90.00
#
_symmetry.space_group_name_H-M   'P 1'
#
loop_
_entity.id
_entity.type
_entity.pdbx_description
1 polymer ?
#
loop_
_entity_poly.entity_id
_entity_poly.type
_entity_poly.pdbx_seq_one_letter_code
_entity_poly.pdbx_strand_id
1 'polypeptide(L)'
;MELDWTEVEGKITRFIKDYVEKAEANGIVLGLSGGIDSSTVAALSAKAIGGNKVLGLMLPEKETYNPKDMKHAKLVAEKFGLKTEAIDITPALEALQKTIPIFDAGDKLSKGNLKARMRMLYIYYHANKLNLIVCGSSDKSETMMGYFTKWGDAAADIS
;
A
#
# COMPACT_ATOMS: atom_id res chain seq x y z
N MET A 1 20.19 2.17 -19.53
CA MET A 1 20.56 3.25 -18.60
C MET A 1 21.16 2.56 -17.39
N GLU A 2 22.46 2.71 -17.14
CA GLU A 2 23.06 2.19 -15.90
C GLU A 2 22.71 3.15 -14.77
N LEU A 3 22.12 2.61 -13.70
CA LEU A 3 21.73 3.37 -12.52
C LEU A 3 22.73 3.09 -11.39
N ASP A 4 23.17 4.14 -10.72
CA ASP A 4 23.83 4.02 -9.42
C ASP A 4 22.75 3.78 -8.34
N TRP A 5 22.60 2.52 -7.94
CA TRP A 5 21.58 2.12 -6.96
C TRP A 5 21.79 2.73 -5.58
N THR A 6 23.03 3.01 -5.19
CA THR A 6 23.33 3.65 -3.91
C THR A 6 22.89 5.11 -3.93
N GLU A 7 23.15 5.82 -5.03
CA GLU A 7 22.69 7.18 -5.21
C GLU A 7 21.16 7.27 -5.28
N VAL A 8 20.52 6.37 -6.03
CA VAL A 8 19.06 6.31 -6.16
C VAL A 8 18.38 6.04 -4.82
N GLU A 9 18.84 5.03 -4.08
CA GLU A 9 18.35 4.74 -2.72
C GLU A 9 18.54 5.96 -1.81
N GLY A 10 19.70 6.61 -1.87
CA GLY A 10 20.02 7.79 -1.07
C GLY A 10 19.21 9.03 -1.44
N LYS A 11 18.63 9.11 -2.64
CA LYS A 11 17.69 10.17 -3.03
C LYS A 11 16.28 9.88 -2.51
N ILE A 12 15.81 8.66 -2.72
CA ILE A 12 14.44 8.26 -2.33
C ILE A 12 14.29 8.29 -0.80
N THR A 13 15.23 7.73 -0.05
CA THR A 13 15.16 7.72 1.42
C THR A 13 15.17 9.12 2.01
N ARG A 14 15.93 10.06 1.41
CA ARG A 14 15.95 11.47 1.81
C ARG A 14 14.63 12.16 1.53
N PHE A 15 14.07 11.95 0.33
CA PHE A 15 12.74 12.46 -0.02
C PHE A 15 11.67 12.00 0.97
N ILE A 16 11.64 10.69 1.28
CA ILE A 16 10.68 10.13 2.23
C ILE A 16 10.84 10.79 3.61
N LYS A 17 12.07 10.86 4.12
CA LYS A 17 12.37 11.45 5.42
C LYS A 17 11.95 12.92 5.48
N ASP A 18 12.35 13.71 4.49
CA ASP A 18 12.03 15.13 4.41
C ASP A 18 10.53 15.38 4.34
N TYR A 19 9.78 14.52 3.63
CA TYR A 19 8.33 14.65 3.53
C TYR A 19 7.63 14.34 4.86
N VAL A 20 8.02 13.25 5.53
CA VAL A 20 7.50 12.88 6.86
C VAL A 20 7.77 14.00 7.88
N GLU A 21 8.98 14.56 7.88
CA GLU A 21 9.35 15.66 8.78
C GLU A 21 8.56 16.94 8.50
N LYS A 22 8.42 17.33 7.22
CA LYS A 22 7.65 18.53 6.83
C LYS A 22 6.15 18.40 7.09
N ALA A 23 5.61 17.20 6.95
CA ALA A 23 4.21 16.92 7.24
C ALA A 23 3.91 16.80 8.75
N GLU A 24 4.95 16.86 9.61
CA GLU A 24 4.85 16.61 11.06
C GLU A 24 4.15 15.28 11.37
N ALA A 25 4.39 14.28 10.51
CA ALA A 25 3.76 12.97 10.62
C ALA A 25 4.52 12.06 11.59
N ASN A 26 3.80 11.18 12.27
CA ASN A 26 4.35 10.19 13.19
C ASN A 26 5.07 9.03 12.46
N GLY A 27 4.86 8.89 11.15
CA GLY A 27 5.41 7.81 10.34
C GLY A 27 4.63 7.58 9.05
N ILE A 28 4.72 6.35 8.52
CA ILE A 28 4.14 5.95 7.24
C ILE A 28 3.18 4.77 7.44
N VAL A 29 2.09 4.77 6.68
CA VAL A 29 1.26 3.58 6.44
C VAL A 29 1.23 3.25 4.95
N LEU A 30 1.23 1.96 4.62
CA LEU A 30 1.17 1.47 3.25
C LEU A 30 0.44 0.13 3.17
N GLY A 31 -0.09 -0.19 1.99
CA GLY A 31 -0.58 -1.54 1.70
C GLY A 31 0.59 -2.48 1.41
N LEU A 32 0.75 -3.53 2.22
CA LEU A 32 1.82 -4.52 2.06
C LEU A 32 1.25 -5.80 1.46
N SER A 33 1.29 -5.89 0.12
CA SER A 33 0.68 -7.00 -0.62
C SER A 33 1.58 -8.24 -0.72
N GLY A 34 2.89 -8.10 -0.48
CA GLY A 34 3.88 -9.15 -0.79
C GLY A 34 4.41 -9.13 -2.22
N GLY A 35 3.87 -8.23 -3.06
CA GLY A 35 4.44 -7.89 -4.37
C GLY A 35 5.70 -7.03 -4.26
N ILE A 36 6.49 -6.99 -5.34
CA ILE A 36 7.80 -6.33 -5.38
C ILE A 36 7.71 -4.83 -5.09
N ASP A 37 6.70 -4.13 -5.62
CA ASP A 37 6.59 -2.67 -5.49
C ASP A 37 6.29 -2.28 -4.04
N SER A 38 5.24 -2.86 -3.45
CA SER A 38 4.91 -2.63 -2.03
C SER A 38 6.04 -3.04 -1.08
N SER A 39 6.79 -4.11 -1.41
CA SER A 39 7.94 -4.55 -0.61
C SER A 39 9.12 -3.57 -0.70
N THR A 40 9.34 -3.01 -1.89
CA THR A 40 10.41 -2.03 -2.15
C THR A 40 10.13 -0.73 -1.41
N VAL A 41 8.89 -0.23 -1.50
CA VAL A 41 8.45 0.97 -0.79
C VAL A 41 8.53 0.79 0.73
N ALA A 42 8.11 -0.37 1.25
CA ALA A 42 8.20 -0.66 2.67
C ALA A 42 9.66 -0.68 3.18
N ALA A 43 10.56 -1.30 2.41
CA ALA A 43 11.98 -1.35 2.71
C ALA A 43 12.62 0.05 2.71
N LEU A 44 12.35 0.85 1.67
CA LEU A 44 12.89 2.22 1.55
C LEU A 44 12.34 3.14 2.64
N SER A 45 11.06 3.00 2.98
CA SER A 45 10.42 3.71 4.10
C SER A 45 11.10 3.37 5.43
N ALA A 46 11.33 2.08 5.70
CA ALA A 46 12.02 1.66 6.93
C ALA A 46 13.46 2.16 7.00
N LYS A 47 14.19 2.15 5.87
CA LYS A 47 15.53 2.74 5.78
C LYS A 47 15.53 4.25 6.02
N ALA A 48 14.49 4.95 5.59
CA ALA A 48 14.37 6.41 5.71
C ALA A 48 14.06 6.88 7.15
N ILE A 49 13.09 6.22 7.82
CA ILE A 49 12.52 6.71 9.08
C ILE A 49 12.56 5.71 10.26
N GLY A 50 13.09 4.51 10.03
CA GLY A 50 13.07 3.39 10.97
C GLY A 50 11.81 2.53 10.82
N GLY A 51 11.98 1.21 10.80
CA GLY A 51 10.87 0.26 10.56
C GLY A 51 9.74 0.34 11.58
N ASN A 52 10.05 0.68 12.84
CA ASN A 52 9.05 0.84 13.89
C ASN A 52 8.07 2.01 13.67
N LYS A 53 8.40 2.93 12.73
CA LYS A 53 7.55 4.04 12.27
C LYS A 53 6.82 3.73 10.96
N VAL A 54 6.91 2.50 10.46
CA VAL A 54 6.24 2.05 9.23
C VAL A 54 5.20 0.98 9.58
N LEU A 55 3.96 1.24 9.18
CA LEU A 55 2.83 0.32 9.31
C LEU A 55 2.49 -0.29 7.94
N GLY A 56 2.70 -1.60 7.80
CA GLY A 56 2.26 -2.36 6.64
C GLY A 56 0.91 -3.02 6.87
N LEU A 57 -0.13 -2.60 6.15
CA LEU A 57 -1.43 -3.25 6.19
C LEU A 57 -1.52 -4.36 5.14
N MET A 58 -1.70 -5.59 5.58
CA MET A 58 -2.03 -6.72 4.73
C MET A 58 -3.56 -6.82 4.65
N LEU A 59 -4.14 -6.59 3.47
CA LEU A 59 -5.60 -6.46 3.28
C LEU A 59 -6.12 -7.56 2.33
N PRO A 60 -6.07 -8.84 2.74
CA PRO A 60 -6.57 -9.95 1.95
C PRO A 60 -8.09 -9.91 1.79
N GLU A 61 -8.55 -10.51 0.69
CA GLU A 61 -9.96 -10.79 0.45
C GLU A 61 -10.10 -12.16 -0.23
N LYS A 62 -11.27 -12.80 -0.06
CA LYS A 62 -11.50 -14.20 -0.41
C LYS A 62 -11.17 -14.58 -1.85
N GLU A 63 -11.48 -13.74 -2.85
CA GLU A 63 -11.37 -14.13 -4.26
C GLU A 63 -9.92 -14.13 -4.78
N THR A 64 -9.07 -13.20 -4.32
CA THR A 64 -7.65 -13.10 -4.72
C THR A 64 -6.69 -13.44 -3.58
N TYR A 65 -7.15 -14.17 -2.56
CA TYR A 65 -6.29 -14.57 -1.45
C TYR A 65 -5.19 -15.54 -1.90
N ASN A 66 -3.95 -15.22 -1.55
CA ASN A 66 -2.80 -16.07 -1.81
C ASN A 66 -1.92 -16.16 -0.55
N PRO A 67 -1.76 -17.34 0.06
CA PRO A 67 -0.91 -17.53 1.24
C PRO A 67 0.56 -17.14 1.03
N LYS A 68 1.07 -17.24 -0.20
CA LYS A 68 2.48 -16.89 -0.52
C LYS A 68 2.72 -15.38 -0.36
N ASP A 69 1.76 -14.59 -0.80
CA ASP A 69 1.82 -13.13 -0.75
C ASP A 69 1.86 -12.65 0.71
N MET A 70 1.01 -13.23 1.56
CA MET A 70 1.04 -13.01 3.01
C MET A 70 2.37 -13.42 3.65
N LYS A 71 2.98 -14.52 3.19
CA LYS A 71 4.29 -14.96 3.69
C LYS A 71 5.39 -13.97 3.28
N HIS A 72 5.39 -13.51 2.03
CA HIS A 72 6.38 -12.54 1.54
C HIS A 72 6.25 -11.19 2.27
N ALA A 73 5.02 -10.70 2.46
CA ALA A 73 4.75 -9.51 3.26
C ALA A 73 5.35 -9.61 4.68
N LYS A 74 5.14 -10.75 5.36
CA LYS A 74 5.71 -11.00 6.69
C LYS A 74 7.24 -11.04 6.68
N LEU A 75 7.86 -11.69 5.69
CA LEU A 75 9.32 -11.73 5.58
C LEU A 75 9.93 -10.34 5.40
N VAL A 76 9.30 -9.47 4.61
CA VAL A 76 9.73 -8.07 4.45
C VAL A 76 9.57 -7.33 5.77
N ALA A 77 8.43 -7.50 6.45
CA ALA A 77 8.17 -6.89 7.73
C ALA A 77 9.20 -7.26 8.80
N GLU A 78 9.51 -8.55 8.93
CA GLU A 78 10.51 -9.06 9.86
C GLU A 78 11.92 -8.51 9.53
N LYS A 79 12.30 -8.54 8.25
CA LYS A 79 13.61 -8.08 7.80
C LYS A 79 13.88 -6.60 8.09
N PHE A 80 12.85 -5.77 7.99
CA PHE A 80 12.97 -4.32 8.15
C PHE A 80 12.40 -3.78 9.47
N GLY A 81 11.91 -4.66 10.35
CA GLY A 81 11.34 -4.28 11.64
C GLY A 81 10.04 -3.47 11.54
N LEU A 82 9.20 -3.75 10.54
CA LEU A 82 7.92 -3.07 10.31
C LEU A 82 6.88 -3.50 11.36
N LYS A 83 5.95 -2.60 11.70
CA LYS A 83 4.68 -3.00 12.30
C LYS A 83 3.76 -3.49 11.18
N THR A 84 3.00 -4.54 11.43
CA THR A 84 2.01 -5.02 10.45
C THR A 84 0.70 -5.43 11.09
N GLU A 85 -0.38 -5.28 10.32
CA GLU A 85 -1.71 -5.76 10.68
C GLU A 85 -2.32 -6.46 9.48
N ALA A 86 -2.95 -7.62 9.72
CA ALA A 86 -3.67 -8.37 8.70
C ALA A 86 -5.18 -8.23 8.94
N ILE A 87 -5.90 -7.68 7.96
CA ILE A 87 -7.33 -7.39 8.08
C ILE A 87 -8.05 -8.02 6.89
N ASP A 88 -8.91 -9.00 7.15
CA ASP A 88 -9.79 -9.56 6.13
C ASP A 88 -10.88 -8.54 5.76
N ILE A 89 -10.82 -8.03 4.53
CA ILE A 89 -11.76 -7.03 4.03
C ILE A 89 -12.99 -7.66 3.35
N THR A 90 -13.08 -9.00 3.29
CA THR A 90 -14.20 -9.73 2.66
C THR A 90 -15.56 -9.29 3.20
N PRO A 91 -15.81 -9.16 4.53
CA PRO A 91 -17.11 -8.76 5.03
C PRO A 91 -17.55 -7.36 4.58
N ALA A 92 -16.61 -6.40 4.56
CA ALA A 92 -16.89 -5.05 4.11
C ALA A 92 -17.16 -4.98 2.60
N LEU A 93 -16.42 -5.75 1.81
CA LEU A 93 -16.64 -5.89 0.38
C LEU A 93 -18.02 -6.47 0.08
N GLU A 94 -18.37 -7.61 0.70
CA GLU A 94 -19.66 -8.26 0.49
C GLU A 94 -20.85 -7.38 0.92
N ALA A 95 -20.69 -6.62 2.01
CA ALA A 95 -21.70 -5.65 2.44
C ALA A 95 -21.91 -4.56 1.39
N LEU A 96 -20.83 -3.99 0.85
CA LEU A 96 -20.91 -2.95 -0.17
C LEU A 96 -21.47 -3.46 -1.50
N GLN A 97 -21.13 -4.69 -1.90
CA GLN A 97 -21.66 -5.31 -3.12
C GLN A 97 -23.19 -5.45 -3.06
N LYS A 98 -23.75 -5.78 -1.88
CA LYS A 98 -25.20 -5.93 -1.68
C LYS A 98 -25.97 -4.62 -1.76
N THR A 99 -25.31 -3.47 -1.60
CA THR A 99 -25.97 -2.15 -1.61
C THR A 99 -25.88 -1.44 -2.96
N ILE A 100 -25.10 -1.95 -3.91
CA ILE A 100 -24.96 -1.39 -5.25
C ILE A 100 -26.06 -1.98 -6.16
N PRO A 101 -27.07 -1.19 -6.61
CA PRO A 101 -28.22 -1.72 -7.35
C PRO A 101 -27.87 -2.35 -8.70
N ILE A 102 -26.79 -1.88 -9.32
CA ILE A 102 -26.29 -2.35 -10.61
C ILE A 102 -25.12 -3.33 -10.47
N PHE A 103 -24.91 -3.91 -9.29
CA PHE A 103 -23.79 -4.80 -9.05
C PHE A 103 -23.88 -6.04 -9.93
N ASP A 104 -22.81 -6.30 -10.70
CA ASP A 104 -22.65 -7.50 -11.51
C ASP A 104 -21.47 -8.32 -10.99
N ALA A 105 -21.75 -9.54 -10.52
CA ALA A 105 -20.72 -10.47 -10.06
C ALA A 105 -19.76 -10.92 -11.17
N GLY A 106 -20.20 -10.84 -12.45
CA GLY A 106 -19.44 -11.16 -13.65
C GLY A 106 -18.53 -10.04 -14.15
N ASP A 107 -18.77 -8.78 -13.76
CA ASP A 107 -17.93 -7.63 -14.10
C ASP A 107 -16.64 -7.62 -13.26
N LYS A 108 -15.63 -8.31 -13.79
CA LYS A 108 -14.31 -8.43 -13.15
C LYS A 108 -13.62 -7.08 -12.96
N LEU A 109 -13.79 -6.14 -13.89
CA LEU A 109 -13.10 -4.84 -13.86
C LEU A 109 -13.65 -3.98 -12.73
N SER A 110 -14.97 -3.81 -12.67
CA SER A 110 -15.61 -3.02 -11.62
C SER A 110 -15.39 -3.63 -10.24
N LYS A 111 -15.43 -4.97 -10.12
CA LYS A 111 -15.09 -5.67 -8.87
C LYS A 111 -13.64 -5.46 -8.46
N GLY A 112 -12.69 -5.55 -9.38
CA GLY A 112 -11.28 -5.28 -9.11
C GLY A 112 -11.06 -3.86 -8.57
N ASN A 113 -11.66 -2.87 -9.23
CA ASN A 113 -11.63 -1.47 -8.80
C ASN A 113 -12.25 -1.28 -7.41
N LEU A 114 -13.36 -1.96 -7.11
CA LEU A 114 -14.00 -1.90 -5.79
C LEU A 114 -13.06 -2.40 -4.68
N LYS A 115 -12.32 -3.49 -4.94
CA LYS A 115 -11.33 -4.03 -4.01
C LYS A 115 -10.18 -3.05 -3.75
N ALA A 116 -9.64 -2.44 -4.80
CA ALA A 116 -8.58 -1.45 -4.68
C ALA A 116 -9.02 -0.23 -3.84
N ARG A 117 -10.23 0.29 -4.09
CA ARG A 117 -10.81 1.40 -3.32
C ARG A 117 -11.11 1.02 -1.87
N MET A 118 -11.57 -0.21 -1.62
CA MET A 118 -11.77 -0.69 -0.26
C MET A 118 -10.44 -0.68 0.51
N ARG A 119 -9.35 -1.18 -0.08
CA ARG A 119 -8.03 -1.15 0.58
C ARG A 119 -7.58 0.27 0.92
N MET A 120 -7.79 1.21 0.00
CA MET A 120 -7.52 2.63 0.22
C MET A 120 -8.26 3.16 1.46
N LEU A 121 -9.56 2.81 1.64
CA LEU A 121 -10.33 3.26 2.82
C LEU A 121 -9.68 2.80 4.13
N TYR A 122 -9.24 1.54 4.22
CA TYR A 122 -8.57 1.04 5.42
C TYR A 122 -7.24 1.75 5.65
N ILE A 123 -6.44 1.95 4.61
CA ILE A 123 -5.13 2.62 4.71
C ILE A 123 -5.31 4.07 5.19
N TYR A 124 -6.18 4.86 4.57
CA TYR A 124 -6.39 6.26 4.96
C TYR A 124 -7.05 6.40 6.32
N TYR A 125 -7.91 5.45 6.73
CA TYR A 125 -8.43 5.46 8.09
C TYR A 125 -7.30 5.35 9.13
N HIS A 126 -6.34 4.45 8.93
CA HIS A 126 -5.17 4.32 9.80
C HIS A 126 -4.27 5.56 9.71
N ALA A 127 -4.04 6.08 8.51
CA ALA A 127 -3.26 7.29 8.28
C ALA A 127 -3.78 8.46 9.12
N ASN A 128 -5.08 8.76 8.97
CA ASN A 128 -5.74 9.85 9.68
C ASN A 128 -5.76 9.61 11.19
N LYS A 129 -6.05 8.38 11.63
CA LYS A 129 -6.17 8.06 13.05
C LYS A 129 -4.83 8.14 13.79
N LEU A 130 -3.75 7.77 13.13
CA LEU A 130 -2.42 7.64 13.73
C LEU A 130 -1.48 8.81 13.38
N ASN A 131 -1.96 9.79 12.61
CA ASN A 131 -1.16 10.87 12.03
C ASN A 131 0.03 10.32 11.24
N LEU A 132 -0.23 9.42 10.29
CA LEU A 132 0.74 8.85 9.37
C LEU A 132 0.45 9.36 7.96
N ILE A 133 1.46 9.38 7.09
CA ILE A 133 1.26 9.61 5.65
C ILE A 133 1.09 8.29 4.90
N VAL A 134 0.35 8.33 3.80
CA VAL A 134 0.14 7.19 2.90
C VAL A 134 1.23 7.16 1.85
N CYS A 135 2.03 6.09 1.82
CA CYS A 135 3.03 5.87 0.79
C CYS A 135 2.51 4.85 -0.23
N GLY A 136 2.35 5.31 -1.48
CA GLY A 136 1.91 4.51 -2.62
C GLY A 136 3.04 3.67 -3.18
N SER A 137 2.67 2.64 -3.93
CA SER A 137 3.62 1.73 -4.60
C SER A 137 3.43 1.67 -6.10
N SER A 138 2.81 2.69 -6.70
CA SER A 138 2.61 2.72 -8.14
C SER A 138 3.91 3.09 -8.84
N ASP A 139 4.29 2.31 -9.85
CA ASP A 139 5.49 2.59 -10.62
C ASP A 139 5.23 3.51 -11.82
N LYS A 140 6.33 3.96 -12.45
CA LYS A 140 6.26 4.85 -13.62
C LYS A 140 5.57 4.19 -14.82
N SER A 141 5.78 2.90 -15.04
CA SER A 141 5.17 2.14 -16.14
C SER A 141 3.66 2.03 -15.92
N GLU A 142 3.23 1.70 -14.70
CA GLU A 142 1.82 1.65 -14.32
C GLU A 142 1.14 3.01 -14.52
N THR A 143 1.78 4.09 -14.06
CA THR A 143 1.28 5.45 -14.22
C THR A 143 1.16 5.84 -15.70
N MET A 144 2.17 5.52 -16.52
CA MET A 144 2.18 5.85 -17.94
C MET A 144 1.15 5.05 -18.74
N MET A 145 0.88 3.81 -18.34
CA MET A 145 -0.10 2.93 -19.00
C MET A 145 -1.52 3.12 -18.47
N GLY A 146 -1.71 3.87 -17.37
CA GLY A 146 -3.00 3.96 -16.69
C GLY A 146 -3.39 2.66 -15.97
N TYR A 147 -2.42 1.81 -15.63
CA TYR A 147 -2.61 0.52 -14.97
C TYR A 147 -2.74 0.70 -13.46
N PHE A 148 -3.78 1.41 -13.04
CA PHE A 148 -4.08 1.66 -11.63
C PHE A 148 -5.57 1.97 -11.46
N THR A 149 -6.09 1.77 -10.25
CA THR A 149 -7.44 2.23 -9.89
C THR A 149 -7.38 3.65 -9.37
N LYS A 150 -8.01 4.60 -10.08
CA LYS A 150 -8.22 5.96 -9.55
C LYS A 150 -8.93 5.90 -8.20
N TRP A 151 -8.37 6.62 -7.23
CA TRP A 151 -8.84 6.65 -5.84
C TRP A 151 -8.80 5.27 -5.15
N GLY A 152 -7.99 4.36 -5.66
CA GLY A 152 -7.67 3.07 -5.07
C GLY A 152 -6.19 3.01 -4.72
N ASP A 153 -5.45 2.15 -5.41
CA ASP A 153 -4.00 1.95 -5.29
C ASP A 153 -3.18 3.21 -5.64
N ALA A 154 -3.67 4.05 -6.55
CA ALA A 154 -3.01 5.33 -6.89
C ALA A 154 -3.28 6.46 -5.88
N ALA A 155 -4.10 6.24 -4.85
CA ALA A 155 -4.35 7.25 -3.83
C ALA A 155 -3.24 7.21 -2.77
N ALA A 156 -2.33 8.16 -2.80
CA ALA A 156 -1.23 8.29 -1.85
C ALA A 156 -0.82 9.76 -1.67
N ASP A 157 -0.17 10.06 -0.54
CA ASP A 157 0.44 11.38 -0.30
C ASP A 157 1.78 11.50 -1.05
N ILE A 158 2.51 10.38 -1.14
CA ILE A 158 3.77 10.24 -1.87
C ILE A 158 3.83 8.89 -2.59
N SER A 159 4.53 8.82 -3.72
CA SER A 159 4.79 7.60 -4.51
C SER A 159 6.16 7.65 -5.17
#